data_AF-A0A929K4C9-F1
#
_entry.id   AF-A0A929K4C9-F1
#
_cell.length_a   1.000
_cell.length_b   1.000
_cell.length_c   1.000
_cell.angle_alpha   90.00
_cell.angle_beta   90.00
_cell.angle_gamma   90.00
#
_symmetry.space_group_name_H-M   'P 1'
#
loop_
_entity.id
_entity.type
_entity.pdbx_description
1 polymer ?
#
loop_
_entity_poly.entity_id
_entity_poly.type
_entity_poly.pdbx_seq_one_letter_code
_entity_poly.pdbx_strand_id
1 'polypeptide(L)'
;MKIRLECIPCFVRQAFEAASLVTNDQKIKERILRQVLARLSNESFDNAPPFIGGDIHRIVRLLSGNNDPYLEIKKDSNTLAMKLMPSLKKLIKSSADPFETAVRMAIAG
;
A
#
# COMPACT_ATOMS: atom_id res chain seq x y z
N MET A 1 18.25 -0.22 -2.71
CA MET A 1 17.59 -1.55 -2.65
C MET A 1 17.20 -1.94 -4.07
N LYS A 2 17.38 -3.21 -4.44
CA LYS A 2 17.08 -3.75 -5.78
C LYS A 2 15.86 -4.67 -5.72
N ILE A 3 15.21 -4.92 -6.86
CA ILE A 3 14.15 -5.92 -6.97
C ILE A 3 14.76 -7.30 -6.75
N ARG A 4 14.07 -8.12 -5.94
CA ARG A 4 14.38 -9.53 -5.76
C ARG A 4 13.27 -10.39 -6.37
N LEU A 5 13.54 -11.67 -6.61
CA LEU A 5 12.58 -12.56 -7.24
C LEU A 5 11.26 -12.67 -6.45
N GLU A 6 11.32 -12.56 -5.12
CA GLU A 6 10.13 -12.59 -4.25
C GLU A 6 9.25 -11.34 -4.39
N CYS A 7 9.77 -10.26 -4.99
CA CYS A 7 8.98 -9.06 -5.25
C CYS A 7 7.93 -9.29 -6.33
N ILE A 8 8.19 -10.17 -7.32
CA ILE A 8 7.28 -10.42 -8.43
C ILE A 8 5.91 -10.92 -7.96
N PRO A 9 5.79 -11.99 -7.15
CA PRO A 9 4.48 -12.41 -6.63
C PRO A 9 3.86 -11.36 -5.70
N CYS A 10 4.66 -10.58 -4.99
CA CYS A 10 4.15 -9.47 -4.16
C CYS A 10 3.48 -8.38 -5.01
N PHE A 11 4.09 -7.99 -6.12
CA PHE A 11 3.54 -7.00 -7.06
C PHE A 11 2.25 -7.47 -7.71
N VAL A 12 2.19 -8.74 -8.13
CA VAL A 12 0.98 -9.32 -8.72
C VAL A 12 -0.15 -9.35 -7.70
N ARG A 13 0.12 -9.76 -6.46
CA ARG A 13 -0.87 -9.72 -5.37
C ARG A 13 -1.36 -8.30 -5.11
N GLN A 14 -0.45 -7.33 -4.99
CA GLN A 14 -0.80 -5.93 -4.78
C GLN A 14 -1.69 -5.37 -5.91
N ALA A 15 -1.40 -5.71 -7.16
CA ALA A 15 -2.23 -5.31 -8.30
C ALA A 15 -3.64 -5.90 -8.21
N PHE A 16 -3.77 -7.17 -7.85
CA PHE A 16 -5.06 -7.83 -7.70
C PHE A 16 -5.90 -7.27 -6.54
N GLU A 17 -5.27 -7.05 -5.38
CA GLU A 17 -5.92 -6.45 -4.21
C GLU A 17 -6.40 -5.03 -4.53
N ALA A 18 -5.53 -4.19 -5.10
CA ALA A 18 -5.88 -2.82 -5.48
C ALA A 18 -7.00 -2.77 -6.53
N ALA A 19 -6.98 -3.67 -7.53
CA ALA A 19 -8.06 -3.78 -8.52
C ALA A 19 -9.38 -4.22 -7.88
N SER A 20 -9.33 -5.05 -6.85
CA SER A 20 -10.52 -5.53 -6.14
C SER A 20 -11.15 -4.48 -5.24
N LEU A 21 -10.43 -3.44 -4.85
CA LEU A 21 -10.98 -2.29 -4.12
C LEU A 21 -11.85 -1.38 -5.00
N VAL A 22 -11.61 -1.37 -6.31
CA VAL A 22 -12.21 -0.38 -7.23
C VAL A 22 -13.27 -0.93 -8.16
N THR A 23 -13.30 -2.25 -8.37
CA THR A 23 -14.29 -2.86 -9.28
C THR A 23 -14.53 -4.33 -8.97
N ASN A 24 -15.73 -4.82 -9.31
CA ASN A 24 -16.08 -6.23 -9.36
C ASN A 24 -16.09 -6.80 -10.79
N ASP A 25 -15.84 -5.97 -11.81
CA ASP A 25 -15.78 -6.39 -13.21
C ASP A 25 -14.49 -7.19 -13.48
N GLN A 26 -14.67 -8.48 -13.77
CA GLN A 26 -13.57 -9.39 -14.06
C GLN A 26 -12.77 -8.99 -15.29
N LYS A 27 -13.39 -8.39 -16.31
CA LYS A 27 -12.68 -7.93 -17.52
C LYS A 27 -11.74 -6.77 -17.20
N ILE A 28 -12.13 -5.87 -16.31
CA ILE A 28 -11.27 -4.77 -15.88
C ILE A 28 -10.11 -5.32 -15.03
N LYS A 29 -10.39 -6.23 -14.09
CA LYS A 29 -9.34 -6.90 -13.29
C LYS A 29 -8.34 -7.63 -14.18
N GLU A 30 -8.81 -8.39 -15.17
CA GLU A 30 -7.96 -9.09 -16.13
C GLU A 30 -7.06 -8.10 -16.89
N ARG A 31 -7.62 -7.00 -17.41
CA ARG A 31 -6.85 -5.97 -18.13
C ARG A 31 -5.77 -5.34 -17.26
N ILE A 32 -6.08 -5.04 -15.99
CA ILE A 32 -5.10 -4.53 -15.02
C ILE A 32 -3.97 -5.54 -14.83
N LEU A 33 -4.29 -6.80 -14.54
CA LEU A 33 -3.29 -7.83 -14.28
C LEU A 33 -2.40 -8.08 -15.51
N ARG A 34 -2.98 -8.12 -16.71
CA ARG A 34 -2.20 -8.26 -17.95
C ARG A 34 -1.22 -7.09 -18.15
N GLN A 35 -1.66 -5.85 -17.94
CA GLN A 35 -0.77 -4.71 -18.05
C GLN A 35 0.34 -4.71 -17.00
N VAL A 36 0.02 -5.08 -15.75
CA VAL A 36 1.03 -5.20 -14.69
C VAL A 36 2.03 -6.31 -15.02
N LEU A 37 1.59 -7.49 -15.46
CA LEU A 37 2.49 -8.57 -15.85
C LEU A 37 3.39 -8.19 -17.03
N ALA A 38 2.86 -7.51 -18.04
CA ALA A 38 3.65 -6.99 -19.16
C ALA A 38 4.67 -5.92 -18.72
N ARG A 39 4.31 -5.08 -17.75
CA ARG A 39 5.22 -4.11 -17.15
C ARG A 39 6.34 -4.79 -16.38
N LEU A 40 6.02 -5.83 -15.60
CA LEU A 40 6.97 -6.60 -14.81
C LEU A 40 7.92 -7.44 -15.66
N SER A 41 7.43 -8.03 -16.76
CA SER A 41 8.25 -8.88 -17.64
C SER A 41 9.38 -8.13 -18.34
N ASN A 42 9.25 -6.80 -18.45
CA ASN A 42 10.23 -5.92 -19.11
C ASN A 42 11.07 -5.12 -18.11
N GLU A 43 10.94 -5.36 -16.80
CA GLU A 43 11.60 -4.57 -15.77
C GLU A 43 13.03 -5.04 -15.46
N SER A 44 13.95 -4.08 -15.27
CA SER A 44 15.29 -4.38 -14.75
C SER A 44 15.24 -4.63 -13.24
N PHE A 45 15.88 -5.71 -12.81
CA PHE A 45 15.97 -6.06 -11.40
C PHE A 45 16.88 -5.11 -10.60
N ASP A 46 17.67 -4.27 -11.28
CA ASP A 46 18.49 -3.23 -10.64
C ASP A 46 17.68 -2.03 -10.16
N ASN A 47 16.42 -1.90 -10.58
CA ASN A 47 15.55 -0.82 -10.14
C ASN A 47 15.07 -1.01 -8.71
N ALA A 48 14.62 0.10 -8.10
CA ALA A 48 14.07 0.07 -6.76
C ALA A 48 12.60 -0.39 -6.79
N PRO A 49 12.19 -1.38 -5.95
CA PRO A 49 10.81 -1.86 -5.88
C PRO A 49 9.71 -0.79 -5.76
N PRO A 50 9.90 0.34 -5.04
CA PRO A 50 8.88 1.38 -4.93
C PRO A 50 8.45 1.99 -6.28
N PHE A 51 9.34 2.05 -7.28
CA PHE A 51 8.97 2.55 -8.60
C PHE A 51 7.90 1.67 -9.25
N ILE A 52 8.04 0.35 -9.13
CA ILE A 52 7.07 -0.61 -9.63
C ILE A 52 5.74 -0.53 -8.87
N GLY A 53 5.78 -0.39 -7.55
CA GLY A 53 4.57 -0.14 -6.77
C GLY A 53 3.80 1.09 -7.26
N GLY A 54 4.52 2.18 -7.55
CA GLY A 54 3.93 3.40 -8.12
C GLY A 54 3.28 3.16 -9.49
N ASP A 55 3.93 2.41 -10.37
CA ASP A 55 3.41 2.04 -11.69
C ASP A 55 2.14 1.20 -11.60
N ILE A 56 2.12 0.20 -10.71
CA ILE A 56 0.95 -0.65 -10.46
C ILE A 56 -0.25 0.21 -10.06
N HIS A 57 -0.08 1.08 -9.07
CA HIS A 57 -1.17 1.95 -8.62
C HIS A 57 -1.62 2.91 -9.72
N ARG A 58 -0.72 3.37 -10.60
CA ARG A 58 -1.10 4.20 -11.76
C ARG A 58 -1.96 3.42 -12.75
N ILE A 59 -1.57 2.20 -13.10
CA ILE A 59 -2.34 1.31 -13.99
C ILE A 59 -3.74 1.07 -13.43
N VAL A 60 -3.85 0.74 -12.13
CA VAL A 60 -5.14 0.53 -11.46
C VAL A 60 -6.04 1.75 -11.58
N ARG A 61 -5.54 2.95 -11.26
CA ARG A 61 -6.33 4.19 -11.35
C ARG A 61 -6.80 4.48 -12.78
N LEU A 62 -5.89 4.37 -13.74
CA LEU A 62 -6.19 4.64 -15.15
C LEU A 62 -7.24 3.69 -15.72
N LEU A 63 -7.14 2.39 -15.45
CA LEU A 63 -8.05 1.40 -16.03
C LEU A 63 -9.38 1.27 -15.29
N SER A 64 -9.42 1.59 -14.00
CA SER A 64 -10.66 1.58 -13.22
C SER A 64 -11.44 2.89 -13.27
N GLY A 65 -10.79 4.00 -13.65
CA GLY A 65 -11.37 5.34 -13.56
C GLY A 65 -11.49 5.87 -12.12
N ASN A 66 -11.01 5.13 -11.12
CA ASN A 66 -11.00 5.56 -9.72
C ASN A 66 -9.63 6.19 -9.37
N ASN A 67 -9.64 7.47 -9.02
CA ASN A 67 -8.42 8.22 -8.68
C ASN A 67 -7.79 7.86 -7.33
N ASP A 68 -8.55 7.26 -6.40
CA ASP A 68 -8.05 6.87 -5.08
C ASP A 68 -8.68 5.55 -4.60
N PRO A 69 -8.10 4.41 -5.00
CA PRO A 69 -8.57 3.08 -4.60
C PRO A 69 -8.69 2.85 -3.09
N TYR A 70 -7.96 3.63 -2.28
CA TYR A 70 -7.82 3.41 -0.84
C TYR A 70 -8.56 4.47 -0.01
N LEU A 71 -9.40 5.31 -0.62
CA LEU A 71 -10.03 6.44 0.07
C LEU A 71 -10.76 6.03 1.35
N GLU A 72 -11.64 5.04 1.29
CA GLU A 72 -12.42 4.60 2.45
C GLU A 72 -11.53 3.92 3.50
N ILE A 73 -10.59 3.08 3.09
CA ILE A 73 -9.62 2.45 4.00
C ILE A 73 -8.80 3.52 4.76
N LYS A 74 -8.39 4.59 4.07
CA LYS A 74 -7.67 5.70 4.71
C LYS A 74 -8.54 6.43 5.73
N LYS A 75 -9.82 6.65 5.43
CA LYS A 75 -10.75 7.29 6.37
C LYS A 75 -10.95 6.44 7.62
N ASP A 76 -11.14 5.13 7.45
CA ASP A 76 -11.34 4.20 8.56
C ASP A 76 -10.10 4.12 9.44
N SER A 77 -8.92 3.97 8.83
CA SER A 77 -7.63 3.96 9.53
C SER A 77 -7.38 5.26 10.31
N ASN A 78 -7.63 6.42 9.70
CA ASN A 78 -7.48 7.71 10.37
C ASN A 78 -8.46 7.85 11.55
N THR A 79 -9.71 7.40 11.36
CA THR A 79 -10.72 7.43 12.42
C THR A 79 -10.30 6.57 13.61
N LEU A 80 -9.78 5.37 13.35
CA LEU A 80 -9.26 4.49 14.40
C LEU A 80 -8.04 5.11 15.11
N ALA A 81 -7.07 5.62 14.36
CA ALA A 81 -5.89 6.26 14.93
C ALA A 81 -6.25 7.45 15.84
N MET A 82 -7.21 8.28 15.43
CA MET A 82 -7.69 9.41 16.23
C MET A 82 -8.37 8.96 17.53
N LYS A 83 -9.09 7.84 17.52
CA LYS A 83 -9.69 7.25 18.73
C LYS A 83 -8.62 6.73 19.71
N LEU A 84 -7.52 6.18 19.20
CA LEU A 84 -6.41 5.65 20.01
C LEU A 84 -5.45 6.74 20.52
N MET A 85 -5.41 7.89 19.86
CA MET A 85 -4.48 8.98 20.15
C MET A 85 -4.45 9.41 21.63
N PRO A 86 -5.58 9.58 22.35
CA PRO A 86 -5.54 9.98 23.76
C PRO A 86 -4.84 8.97 24.67
N SER A 87 -5.11 7.67 24.49
CA SER A 87 -4.48 6.61 25.29
C SER A 87 -2.99 6.47 24.97
N LEU A 88 -2.60 6.57 23.69
CA LEU A 88 -1.20 6.53 23.28
C LEU A 88 -0.40 7.71 23.86
N LYS A 89 -0.97 8.92 23.84
CA LYS A 89 -0.35 10.11 24.47
C LYS A 89 -0.17 9.92 25.97
N LYS A 90 -1.14 9.30 26.66
CA LYS A 90 -1.01 9.00 28.09
C LYS A 90 0.11 8.00 28.34
N LEU A 91 0.16 6.91 27.57
CA LEU A 91 1.18 5.87 27.67
C LEU A 91 2.59 6.45 27.51
N ILE A 92 2.81 7.25 26.46
CA ILE A 92 4.09 7.93 26.19
C ILE A 92 4.51 8.83 27.35
N LYS A 93 3.59 9.64 27.89
CA LYS A 93 3.92 10.55 29.00
C LYS A 93 4.24 9.83 30.31
N SER A 94 3.68 8.65 30.51
CA SER A 94 3.89 7.85 31.73
C SER A 94 5.02 6.83 31.63
N SER A 95 5.68 6.70 30.48
CA SER A 95 6.74 5.72 30.29
C SER A 95 8.07 6.20 30.88
N ALA A 96 8.97 5.25 31.15
CA ALA A 96 10.30 5.54 31.69
C ALA A 96 11.15 6.38 30.72
N ASP A 97 10.99 6.15 29.41
CA ASP A 97 11.58 6.95 28.35
C ASP A 97 10.50 7.37 27.33
N PRO A 98 9.93 8.58 27.47
CA PRO A 98 8.90 9.07 26.57
C PRO A 98 9.34 9.17 25.10
N PHE A 99 10.61 9.48 24.84
CA PHE A 99 11.10 9.62 23.47
C PHE A 99 11.18 8.26 22.80
N GLU A 100 11.83 7.30 23.45
CA GLU A 100 11.95 5.93 22.96
C GLU A 100 10.57 5.28 22.78
N THR A 101 9.67 5.48 23.73
CA THR A 101 8.29 4.98 23.63
C THR A 101 7.54 5.63 22.46
N ALA A 102 7.67 6.94 22.26
CA ALA A 102 7.04 7.62 21.13
C ALA A 102 7.56 7.10 19.78
N VAL A 103 8.87 6.86 19.66
CA VAL A 103 9.47 6.28 18.45
C VAL A 103 8.93 4.88 18.18
N ARG A 104 8.81 4.03 19.21
CA ARG A 104 8.20 2.70 19.05
C ARG A 104 6.76 2.77 18.58
N MET A 105 5.96 3.66 19.15
CA MET A 105 4.56 3.84 18.74
C MET A 105 4.47 4.31 17.28
N ALA A 106 5.31 5.27 16.87
CA ALA A 106 5.35 5.76 15.49
C ALA A 106 5.74 4.68 14.46
N ILE A 107 6.56 3.70 14.85
CA ILE A 107 6.94 2.56 13.99
C ILE A 107 5.80 1.51 13.94
N ALA A 108 5.12 1.28 15.07
CA ALA A 108 4.09 0.25 15.19
C ALA A 108 2.82 0.56 14.39
N GLY A 109 2.45 1.84 14.25
CA GLY A 109 1.26 2.28 13.52
C GLY A 109 0.56 3.45 14.17
#